data_AF-A0A9D7MM05-F1
#
_entry.id   AF-A0A9D7MM05-F1
#
_cell.length_a   1.000
_cell.length_b   1.000
_cell.length_c   1.000
_cell.angle_alpha   90.00
_cell.angle_beta   90.00
_cell.angle_gamma   90.00
#
_symmetry.space_group_name_H-M   'P 1'
#
loop_
_entity.id
_entity.type
_entity.pdbx_description
1 polymer ?
#
loop_
_entity_poly.entity_id
_entity_poly.type
_entity_poly.pdbx_seq_one_letter_code
_entity_poly.pdbx_strand_id
1 'polypeptide(L)'
;MAELCLLQRASIHSFSSEVTKVSDMLLQSERNREELRRTTEEIYKHYIFFINRIYFREVTAQEQGIEIFDKMQSVMRLHEEAKDLEAELDELHKISVLSEERGQSWQAHFLTMIATVLNNSCTSN
;
A
#
# COMPACT_ATOMS: atom_id res chain seq x y z
N MET A 1 2.59 -11.73 19.34
CA MET A 1 3.53 -10.85 18.62
C MET A 1 3.83 -11.40 17.22
N ALA A 2 4.38 -12.61 17.09
CA ALA A 2 4.66 -13.23 15.79
C ALA A 2 3.45 -13.28 14.84
N GLU A 3 2.31 -13.79 15.31
CA GLU A 3 1.09 -13.90 14.51
C GLU A 3 0.60 -12.54 14.00
N LEU A 4 0.63 -11.51 14.86
CA LEU A 4 0.25 -10.15 14.50
C LEU A 4 1.18 -9.58 13.43
N CYS A 5 2.48 -9.76 13.61
CA CYS A 5 3.53 -9.39 12.68
C CYS A 5 3.34 -10.05 11.30
N LEU A 6 3.00 -11.33 11.27
CA LEU A 6 2.68 -12.05 10.03
C LEU A 6 1.38 -11.56 9.39
N LEU A 7 0.36 -11.28 10.21
CA LEU A 7 -0.89 -10.69 9.75
C LEU A 7 -0.64 -9.31 9.11
N GLN A 8 0.16 -8.46 9.76
CA GLN A 8 0.54 -7.15 9.23
C GLN A 8 1.20 -7.27 7.86
N ARG A 9 2.16 -8.19 7.73
CA ARG A 9 2.83 -8.45 6.45
C ARG A 9 1.88 -8.95 5.37
N ALA A 10 1.03 -9.91 5.69
CA ALA A 10 0.07 -10.47 4.76
C ALA A 10 -0.95 -9.41 4.30
N SER A 11 -1.40 -8.53 5.20
CA SER A 11 -2.27 -7.41 4.86
C SER A 11 -1.60 -6.41 3.92
N ILE A 12 -0.36 -5.99 4.20
CA ILE A 12 0.40 -5.10 3.31
C ILE A 12 0.54 -5.72 1.91
N HIS A 13 0.89 -7.00 1.84
CA HIS A 13 1.00 -7.72 0.57
C HIS A 13 -0.34 -7.82 -0.18
N SER A 14 -1.45 -8.03 0.53
CA SER A 14 -2.79 -8.04 -0.06
C SER A 14 -3.14 -6.67 -0.65
N PHE A 15 -2.89 -5.58 0.07
CA PHE A 15 -3.15 -4.23 -0.43
C PHE A 15 -2.29 -3.89 -1.64
N SER A 16 -0.99 -4.23 -1.64
CA SER A 16 -0.12 -4.04 -2.80
C SER A 16 -0.64 -4.79 -4.04
N SER A 17 -1.16 -6.02 -3.84
CA SER A 17 -1.80 -6.78 -4.91
C SER A 17 -3.08 -6.11 -5.43
N GLU A 18 -3.87 -5.48 -4.56
CA GLU A 18 -5.07 -4.72 -4.94
C GLU A 18 -4.71 -3.45 -5.71
N VAL A 19 -3.72 -2.68 -5.25
CA VAL A 19 -3.19 -1.49 -5.94
C VAL A 19 -2.67 -1.84 -7.34
N THR A 20 -1.96 -2.96 -7.47
CA THR A 20 -1.47 -3.46 -8.76
C THR A 20 -2.64 -3.74 -9.71
N LYS A 21 -3.70 -4.41 -9.24
CA LYS A 21 -4.89 -4.68 -10.06
C LYS A 21 -5.56 -3.40 -10.55
N VAL A 22 -5.71 -2.40 -9.69
CA VAL A 22 -6.30 -1.11 -10.09
C VAL A 22 -5.39 -0.40 -11.11
N SER A 23 -4.08 -0.51 -10.96
CA SER A 23 -3.10 0.02 -11.91
C SER A 23 -3.20 -0.66 -13.28
N ASP A 24 -3.41 -1.97 -13.32
CA ASP A 24 -3.66 -2.71 -14.57
C ASP A 24 -4.99 -2.29 -15.23
N MET A 25 -6.03 -2.03 -14.42
CA MET A 25 -7.30 -1.50 -14.93
C MET A 25 -7.15 -0.10 -15.54
N LEU A 26 -6.25 0.73 -15.01
CA LEU A 26 -5.90 2.03 -15.61
C LEU A 26 -5.24 1.86 -16.99
N LEU A 27 -4.38 0.85 -17.16
CA LEU A 27 -3.66 0.57 -18.41
C LEU A 27 -4.58 0.10 -19.54
N GLN A 28 -5.64 -0.64 -19.21
CA GLN A 28 -6.49 -1.30 -20.22
C GLN A 28 -7.56 -0.39 -20.84
N SER A 29 -7.46 0.94 -20.68
CA SER A 29 -8.24 1.98 -21.35
C SER A 29 -9.72 1.65 -21.62
N GLU A 30 -10.60 2.14 -20.72
CA GLU A 30 -12.02 2.51 -20.97
C GLU A 30 -13.16 1.74 -20.31
N ARG A 31 -12.95 0.76 -19.43
CA ARG A 31 -14.09 0.20 -18.68
C ARG A 31 -14.16 0.69 -17.24
N ASN A 32 -14.99 1.72 -17.08
CA ASN A 32 -15.66 2.10 -15.84
C ASN A 32 -14.82 2.90 -14.83
N ARG A 33 -14.58 4.19 -15.16
CA ARG A 33 -13.90 5.15 -14.27
C ARG A 33 -14.56 5.27 -12.89
N GLU A 34 -15.88 5.15 -12.82
CA GLU A 34 -16.60 5.14 -11.55
C GLU A 34 -16.24 3.92 -10.70
N GLU A 35 -16.12 2.76 -11.32
CA GLU A 35 -15.68 1.53 -10.65
C GLU A 35 -14.24 1.64 -10.17
N LEU A 36 -13.36 2.27 -10.95
CA LEU A 36 -11.98 2.54 -10.55
C LEU A 36 -11.92 3.47 -9.32
N ARG A 37 -12.68 4.58 -9.35
CA ARG A 37 -12.76 5.51 -8.22
C ARG A 37 -13.28 4.81 -6.97
N ARG A 38 -14.39 4.08 -7.10
CA ARG A 38 -15.00 3.33 -6.00
C ARG A 38 -14.02 2.31 -5.42
N THR A 39 -13.35 1.53 -6.27
CA THR A 39 -12.38 0.52 -5.83
C THR A 39 -11.20 1.17 -5.12
N THR A 40 -10.67 2.28 -5.66
CA THR A 40 -9.59 3.04 -5.03
C THR A 40 -9.99 3.56 -3.65
N GLU A 41 -11.19 4.13 -3.51
CA GLU A 41 -11.71 4.59 -2.23
C GLU A 41 -11.88 3.44 -1.22
N GLU A 42 -12.32 2.27 -1.67
CA GLU A 42 -12.48 1.08 -0.81
C GLU A 42 -11.13 0.59 -0.29
N ILE A 43 -10.12 0.48 -1.16
CA ILE A 43 -8.76 0.10 -0.76
C ILE A 43 -8.23 1.11 0.27
N TYR A 44 -8.40 2.41 0.02
CA TYR A 44 -7.94 3.45 0.94
C TYR A 44 -8.63 3.38 2.31
N LYS A 45 -9.95 3.13 2.34
CA LYS A 45 -10.70 2.93 3.58
C LYS A 45 -10.21 1.69 4.34
N HIS A 46 -9.96 0.59 3.65
CA HIS A 46 -9.45 -0.63 4.27
C HIS A 46 -8.01 -0.44 4.79
N TYR A 47 -7.17 0.30 4.07
CA TYR A 47 -5.83 0.65 4.52
C TYR A 47 -5.84 1.50 5.80
N ILE A 48 -6.69 2.54 5.86
CA ILE A 48 -6.87 3.33 7.08
C ILE A 48 -7.32 2.45 8.24
N PHE A 49 -8.27 1.53 8.01
CA PHE A 49 -8.72 0.61 9.03
C PHE A 49 -7.58 -0.30 9.52
N PHE A 50 -6.78 -0.82 8.60
CA PHE A 50 -5.59 -1.60 8.90
C PHE A 50 -4.60 -0.82 9.78
N ILE A 51 -4.25 0.40 9.40
CA ILE A 51 -3.33 1.24 10.18
C ILE A 51 -3.87 1.48 11.60
N ASN A 52 -5.16 1.78 11.71
CA ASN A 52 -5.76 2.13 12.98
C ASN A 52 -6.02 0.94 13.91
N ARG A 53 -6.14 -0.29 13.38
CA ARG A 53 -6.58 -1.45 14.18
C ARG A 53 -5.66 -2.65 14.17
N ILE A 54 -4.70 -2.71 13.26
CA ILE A 54 -3.83 -3.87 13.06
C ILE A 54 -2.35 -3.45 13.07
N TYR A 55 -2.02 -2.28 12.54
CA TYR A 55 -0.65 -1.74 12.51
C TYR A 55 -0.27 -1.03 13.82
N PHE A 56 -0.26 -1.77 14.93
CA PHE A 56 0.14 -1.25 16.23
C PHE A 56 1.63 -0.88 16.25
N ARG A 57 1.95 0.30 16.79
CA ARG A 57 3.34 0.71 17.05
C ARG A 57 3.95 -0.08 18.22
N GLU A 58 3.14 -0.33 19.24
CA GLU A 58 3.52 -1.10 20.42
C GLU A 58 2.35 -1.98 20.85
N VAL A 59 2.65 -3.18 21.36
CA VAL A 59 1.64 -4.17 21.77
C VAL A 59 1.71 -4.50 23.27
N THR A 60 2.68 -3.91 23.97
CA THR A 60 2.90 -4.08 25.41
C THR A 60 3.70 -2.90 25.95
N ALA A 61 3.52 -2.58 27.24
CA ALA A 61 4.28 -1.54 27.93
C ALA A 61 5.62 -2.04 28.52
N GLN A 62 5.93 -3.33 28.37
CA GLN A 62 7.20 -3.90 28.83
C GLN A 62 8.32 -3.57 27.85
N GLU A 63 9.39 -2.94 28.33
CA GLU A 63 10.55 -2.50 27.52
C GLU A 63 11.12 -3.61 26.62
N GLN A 64 11.39 -4.80 27.17
CA GLN A 64 11.87 -5.95 26.38
C GLN A 64 10.87 -6.43 25.33
N GLY A 65 9.57 -6.36 25.65
CA GLY A 65 8.52 -6.73 24.72
C GLY A 65 8.42 -5.77 23.55
N ILE A 66 8.63 -4.47 23.81
CA ILE A 66 8.74 -3.43 22.77
C ILE A 66 9.96 -3.73 21.89
N GLU A 67 11.13 -3.97 22.48
CA GLU A 67 12.36 -4.25 21.70
C GLU A 67 12.22 -5.50 20.82
N ILE A 68 11.66 -6.58 21.36
CA ILE A 68 11.43 -7.82 20.59
C ILE A 68 10.44 -7.55 19.45
N PHE A 69 9.33 -6.86 19.72
CA PHE A 69 8.33 -6.55 18.71
C PHE A 69 8.91 -5.71 17.59
N ASP A 70 9.65 -4.65 17.91
CA ASP A 70 10.34 -3.81 16.92
C ASP A 70 11.30 -4.62 16.06
N LYS A 71 12.13 -5.48 16.65
CA LYS A 71 13.04 -6.35 15.88
C LYS A 71 12.29 -7.27 14.93
N MET A 72 11.15 -7.83 15.35
CA MET A 72 10.33 -8.66 14.48
C MET A 72 9.78 -7.87 13.29
N GLN A 73 9.25 -6.66 13.53
CA GLN A 73 8.77 -5.77 12.48
C GLN A 73 9.90 -5.37 11.53
N SER A 74 11.09 -5.06 12.05
CA SER A 74 12.27 -4.69 11.25
C SER A 74 12.78 -5.83 10.37
N VAL A 75 12.86 -7.07 10.90
CA VAL A 75 13.29 -8.23 10.10
C VAL A 75 12.37 -8.48 8.91
N MET A 76 11.08 -8.19 9.05
CA MET A 76 10.11 -8.29 7.96
C MET A 76 9.92 -6.98 7.18
N ARG A 77 10.68 -5.93 7.51
CA ARG A 77 10.65 -4.62 6.85
C ARG A 77 9.25 -3.97 6.81
N LEU A 78 8.45 -4.19 7.86
CA LEU A 78 7.05 -3.77 7.86
C LEU A 78 6.87 -2.26 7.77
N HIS A 79 7.79 -1.50 8.37
CA HIS A 79 7.74 -0.03 8.35
C HIS A 79 8.02 0.52 6.95
N GLU A 80 8.99 -0.06 6.26
CA GLU A 80 9.33 0.28 4.89
C GLU A 80 8.20 -0.13 3.95
N GLU A 81 7.74 -1.38 4.02
CA GLU A 81 6.67 -1.87 3.13
C GLU A 81 5.34 -1.11 3.34
N ALA A 82 4.98 -0.76 4.58
CA ALA A 82 3.78 0.05 4.84
C ALA A 82 3.91 1.48 4.30
N LYS A 83 5.09 2.10 4.42
CA LYS A 83 5.35 3.45 3.91
C LYS A 83 5.34 3.49 2.38
N ASP A 84 5.94 2.49 1.74
CA ASP A 84 5.94 2.35 0.28
C ASP A 84 4.50 2.19 -0.23
N LEU A 85 3.70 1.35 0.44
CA LEU A 85 2.27 1.18 0.13
C LEU A 85 1.46 2.46 0.34
N GLU A 86 1.73 3.23 1.41
CA GLU A 86 1.08 4.54 1.63
C GLU A 86 1.34 5.50 0.45
N ALA A 87 2.60 5.57 0.00
CA ALA A 87 2.98 6.40 -1.14
C ALA A 87 2.29 5.96 -2.45
N GLU A 88 2.17 4.64 -2.68
CA GLU A 88 1.44 4.09 -3.82
C GLU A 88 -0.06 4.45 -3.77
N LEU A 89 -0.69 4.31 -2.60
CA LEU A 89 -2.10 4.63 -2.39
C LEU A 89 -2.40 6.11 -2.58
N ASP A 90 -1.52 6.99 -2.07
CA ASP A 90 -1.63 8.44 -2.27
C ASP A 90 -1.58 8.82 -3.76
N GLU A 91 -0.70 8.17 -4.52
CA GLU A 91 -0.54 8.44 -5.96
C GLU A 91 -1.76 7.92 -6.74
N LEU A 92 -2.26 6.73 -6.37
CA LEU A 92 -3.47 6.17 -6.95
C LEU A 92 -4.70 7.05 -6.66
N HIS A 93 -4.82 7.56 -5.42
CA HIS A 93 -5.89 8.47 -5.04
C HIS A 93 -5.83 9.77 -5.85
N LYS A 94 -4.64 10.37 -6.01
CA LYS A 94 -4.46 11.55 -6.87
C LYS A 94 -4.93 11.32 -8.29
N ILE A 95 -4.66 10.14 -8.89
CA ILE A 95 -5.18 9.82 -10.23
C ILE A 95 -6.70 9.77 -10.24
N SER A 96 -7.31 9.11 -9.26
CA SER A 96 -8.77 8.97 -9.17
C SER A 96 -9.50 10.33 -9.06
N VAL A 97 -8.83 11.33 -8.48
CA VAL A 97 -9.34 12.71 -8.31
C VAL A 97 -8.99 13.61 -9.50
N LEU A 98 -7.74 13.57 -10.00
CA LEU A 98 -7.24 14.45 -11.08
C LEU A 98 -7.76 14.09 -12.47
N SER A 99 -8.51 12.99 -12.60
CA SER A 99 -9.06 12.54 -13.88
C SER A 99 -10.15 13.47 -14.45
N GLU A 100 -10.52 14.55 -13.75
CA GLU A 100 -11.40 15.61 -14.26
C GLU A 100 -10.70 16.62 -15.20
N GLU A 101 -9.37 16.81 -15.16
CA GLU A 101 -8.73 17.93 -15.91
C GLU A 101 -7.45 17.65 -16.73
N ARG A 102 -6.67 16.58 -16.51
CA ARG A 102 -5.39 16.39 -17.24
C ARG A 102 -5.13 14.95 -17.68
N GLY A 103 -5.35 14.69 -18.96
CA GLY A 103 -5.15 13.37 -19.59
C GLY A 103 -3.69 13.00 -19.86
N GLN A 104 -3.40 11.70 -19.76
CA GLN A 104 -2.22 10.97 -20.27
C GLN A 104 -0.85 11.24 -19.60
N SER A 105 -0.43 12.48 -19.38
CA SER A 105 0.91 12.76 -18.81
C SER A 105 1.08 12.23 -17.39
N TRP A 106 0.00 12.22 -16.60
CA TRP A 106 0.06 11.81 -15.20
C TRP A 106 0.01 10.29 -15.02
N GLN A 107 -0.69 9.58 -15.91
CA GLN A 107 -0.74 8.12 -15.93
C GLN A 107 0.65 7.50 -16.16
N ALA A 108 1.44 8.06 -17.08
CA ALA A 108 2.81 7.61 -17.34
C ALA A 108 3.77 7.83 -16.15
N HIS A 109 3.61 8.95 -15.43
CA HIS A 109 4.42 9.24 -14.24
C HIS A 109 4.13 8.26 -13.09
N PHE A 110 2.85 8.00 -12.83
CA PHE A 110 2.42 7.01 -11.84
C PHE A 110 2.93 5.60 -12.13
N LEU A 111 2.83 5.13 -13.38
CA LEU A 111 3.36 3.82 -13.76
C LEU A 111 4.85 3.71 -13.52
N THR A 112 5.59 4.80 -13.77
CA THR A 112 7.03 4.85 -13.50
C THR A 112 7.31 4.78 -12.00
N MET A 113 6.49 5.47 -11.18
CA MET A 113 6.63 5.47 -9.72
C MET A 113 6.34 4.08 -9.14
N ILE A 114 5.20 3.48 -9.49
CA ILE A 114 4.85 2.10 -9.08
C ILE A 114 5.90 1.10 -9.57
N ALA A 115 6.31 1.17 -10.84
CA ALA A 115 7.33 0.25 -11.36
C ALA A 115 8.66 0.38 -10.60
N THR A 116 9.04 1.60 -10.20
CA THR A 116 10.27 1.83 -9.43
C THR A 116 10.16 1.28 -8.01
N VAL A 117 9.00 1.43 -7.37
CA VAL A 117 8.75 0.93 -6.00
C VAL A 117 8.63 -0.60 -5.98
N LEU A 118 7.91 -1.19 -6.94
CA LEU A 118 7.80 -2.65 -7.11
C LEU A 118 9.15 -3.30 -7.44
N ASN A 119 9.97 -2.66 -8.27
CA ASN A 119 11.28 -3.21 -8.62
C ASN A 119 12.23 -3.22 -7.41
N ASN A 120 12.20 -2.18 -6.57
CA ASN A 120 13.00 -2.13 -5.33
C ASN A 120 12.54 -3.14 -4.26
N SER A 121 11.27 -3.55 -4.27
CA SER A 121 10.75 -4.61 -3.38
C SER A 121 11.08 -6.03 -3.89
N CYS A 122 11.33 -6.21 -5.19
CA CYS A 122 11.78 -7.49 -5.78
C CYS A 122 13.30 -7.74 -5.71
N THR A 123 14.15 -6.71 -5.65
CA THR A 123 15.62 -6.87 -5.65
C THR A 123 16.25 -7.19 -4.30
N SER A 124 15.46 -7.48 -3.26
CA SER A 124 15.96 -7.80 -1.91
C SER A 124 15.95 -9.31 -1.60
N ASN A 125 16.36 -10.12 -2.59
CA ASN A 125 16.62 -11.56 -2.46
C ASN A 125 18.08 -11.87 -2.79
#